data_AF-A0A7S3G3T6-F1
#
_entry.id   AF-A0A7S3G3T6-F1
#
_cell.length_a   1.000
_cell.length_b   1.000
_cell.length_c   1.000
_cell.angle_alpha   90.00
_cell.angle_beta   90.00
_cell.angle_gamma   90.00
#
_symmetry.space_group_name_H-M   'P 1'
#
loop_
_entity.id
_entity.type
_entity.pdbx_description
1 polymer ?
#
loop_
_entity_poly.entity_id
_entity_poly.type
_entity_poly.pdbx_seq_one_letter_code
_entity_poly.pdbx_strand_id
1 'polypeptide(L)'
;LFSFKHMHEWNRFYPNNFNSLGNSFIVAFELMVVNNWHVLMDGVERALNNAFARLYFFAFYIIVVMIVVNLIVSFVLGAFKNQNIKVRHYNERSGTRREG
;
A
#
# COMPACT_ATOMS: atom_id res chain seq x y z
N LEU A 1 -11.94 -31.15 12.46
CA LEU A 1 -12.25 -29.71 12.67
C LEU A 1 -10.99 -28.86 12.91
N PHE A 2 -10.10 -29.21 13.84
CA PHE A 2 -8.84 -28.45 14.09
C PHE A 2 -7.82 -28.55 12.93
N SER A 3 -7.75 -29.71 12.25
CA SER A 3 -6.85 -29.94 11.11
C SER A 3 -7.25 -29.20 9.82
N PHE A 4 -8.56 -29.00 9.58
CA PHE A 4 -9.06 -28.33 8.37
C PHE A 4 -8.85 -26.81 8.40
N LYS A 5 -8.88 -26.21 9.60
CA LYS A 5 -8.65 -24.77 9.79
C LYS A 5 -7.20 -24.39 9.49
N HIS A 6 -6.23 -25.20 9.95
CA HIS A 6 -4.83 -24.99 9.62
C HIS A 6 -4.53 -25.27 8.14
N MET A 7 -5.18 -26.24 7.49
CA MET A 7 -4.95 -26.53 6.07
C MET A 7 -5.38 -25.36 5.15
N HIS A 8 -6.42 -24.61 5.53
CA HIS A 8 -6.80 -23.37 4.84
C HIS A 8 -5.82 -22.21 5.05
N GLU A 9 -5.14 -22.16 6.20
CA GLU A 9 -4.14 -21.12 6.48
C GLU A 9 -2.89 -21.32 5.61
N TRP A 10 -2.39 -22.55 5.47
CA TRP A 10 -1.25 -22.85 4.59
C TRP A 10 -1.53 -22.57 3.11
N ASN A 11 -2.75 -22.84 2.65
CA ASN A 11 -3.12 -22.60 1.25
C ASN A 11 -3.16 -21.11 0.89
N ARG A 12 -3.29 -20.20 1.88
CA ARG A 12 -3.20 -18.75 1.67
C ARG A 12 -1.76 -18.24 1.49
N PHE A 13 -0.76 -18.94 2.03
CA PHE A 13 0.65 -18.55 1.89
C PHE A 13 1.33 -19.12 0.64
N TYR A 14 0.76 -20.16 0.03
CA TYR A 14 1.29 -20.79 -1.19
C TYR A 14 1.51 -19.83 -2.39
N PRO A 15 0.62 -18.84 -2.68
CA PRO A 15 0.86 -17.90 -3.77
C PRO A 15 1.88 -16.80 -3.45
N ASN A 16 2.17 -16.55 -2.17
CA ASN A 16 3.04 -15.46 -1.73
C ASN A 16 4.51 -15.89 -1.75
N ASN A 17 5.06 -15.93 -2.95
CA ASN A 17 6.44 -16.32 -3.21
C ASN A 17 7.10 -15.39 -4.24
N PHE A 18 8.43 -15.46 -4.33
CA PHE A 18 9.24 -14.71 -5.29
C PHE A 18 9.68 -15.57 -6.48
N ASN A 19 9.04 -16.71 -6.72
CA ASN A 19 9.44 -17.64 -7.78
C ASN A 19 9.01 -17.19 -9.18
N SER A 20 8.17 -16.16 -9.27
CA SER A 20 7.64 -15.62 -10.53
C SER A 20 7.40 -14.13 -10.40
N LEU A 21 7.59 -13.36 -11.48
CA LEU A 21 7.36 -11.92 -11.47
C LEU A 21 5.93 -11.56 -11.03
N GLY A 22 4.92 -12.26 -11.55
CA GLY A 22 3.51 -12.04 -11.16
C GLY A 22 3.26 -12.23 -9.66
N ASN A 23 3.78 -13.31 -9.08
CA ASN A 23 3.65 -13.57 -7.65
C ASN A 23 4.41 -12.53 -6.81
N SER A 24 5.59 -12.09 -7.28
CA SER A 24 6.35 -11.04 -6.60
C SER A 24 5.60 -9.69 -6.57
N PHE A 25 4.82 -9.37 -7.61
CA PHE A 25 3.97 -8.18 -7.60
C PHE A 25 2.80 -8.32 -6.61
N ILE A 26 2.20 -9.50 -6.49
CA ILE A 26 1.15 -9.75 -5.49
C ILE A 26 1.71 -9.56 -4.09
N VAL A 27 2.87 -10.14 -3.78
CA VAL A 27 3.55 -9.97 -2.50
C VAL A 27 3.89 -8.49 -2.25
N ALA A 28 4.42 -7.79 -3.25
CA ALA A 28 4.73 -6.37 -3.14
C ALA A 28 3.47 -5.52 -2.89
N PHE A 29 2.35 -5.86 -3.52
CA PHE A 29 1.07 -5.20 -3.28
C PHE A 29 0.55 -5.44 -1.86
N GLU A 30 0.60 -6.67 -1.36
CA GLU A 30 0.23 -6.98 0.01
C GLU A 30 1.13 -6.26 1.03
N LEU A 31 2.43 -6.12 0.74
CA LEU A 31 3.35 -5.33 1.55
C LEU A 31 3.00 -3.84 1.56
N MET A 32 2.47 -3.28 0.46
CA MET A 32 1.99 -1.89 0.43
C MET A 32 0.78 -1.65 1.32
N VAL A 33 -0.05 -2.67 1.56
CA VAL A 33 -1.25 -2.57 2.40
C VAL A 33 -0.90 -2.61 3.89
N VAL A 34 0.29 -3.10 4.27
CA VAL A 34 0.83 -3.12 5.66
C VAL A 34 0.00 -3.96 6.65
N ASN A 35 -1.09 -4.63 6.24
CA ASN A 35 -1.96 -5.33 7.18
C ASN A 35 -1.27 -6.52 7.89
N ASN A 36 -0.51 -7.34 7.14
CA ASN A 36 0.14 -8.56 7.68
C ASN A 36 1.62 -8.69 7.25
N TRP A 37 2.30 -7.57 7.03
CA TRP A 37 3.65 -7.56 6.48
C TRP A 37 4.69 -8.30 7.35
N HIS A 38 4.50 -8.31 8.67
CA HIS A 38 5.37 -9.05 9.60
C HIS A 38 5.32 -10.56 9.38
N VAL A 39 4.16 -11.10 9.01
CA VAL A 39 4.00 -12.55 8.77
C VAL A 39 4.68 -12.94 7.46
N LEU A 40 4.59 -12.10 6.43
CA LEU A 40 5.33 -12.27 5.17
C LEU A 40 6.85 -12.18 5.40
N MET A 41 7.30 -11.22 6.20
CA MET A 41 8.71 -11.05 6.55
C MET A 41 9.26 -12.28 7.29
N ASP A 42 8.58 -12.73 8.34
CA ASP A 42 8.99 -13.91 9.12
C ASP A 42 8.95 -15.19 8.27
N GLY A 43 7.95 -15.32 7.39
CA GLY A 43 7.86 -16.42 6.43
C GLY A 43 9.05 -16.47 5.46
N VAL A 44 9.42 -15.32 4.88
CA VAL A 44 10.54 -15.22 3.94
C VAL A 44 11.90 -15.36 4.64
N GLU A 45 12.06 -14.79 5.84
CA GLU A 45 13.25 -14.96 6.65
C GLU A 45 13.52 -16.45 6.95
N ARG A 46 12.49 -17.17 7.41
CA ARG A 46 12.59 -18.60 7.70
C ARG A 46 12.82 -19.43 6.45
N ALA A 47 12.17 -19.09 5.34
CA ALA A 47 12.36 -19.79 4.06
C ALA A 47 13.78 -19.63 3.50
N LEU A 48 14.39 -18.45 3.69
CA LEU A 48 15.77 -18.16 3.25
C LEU A 48 16.83 -18.50 4.29
N ASN A 49 16.42 -18.83 5.53
CA ASN A 49 17.28 -18.99 6.70
C ASN A 49 18.28 -17.84 6.87
N ASN A 50 17.84 -16.61 6.61
CA ASN A 50 18.70 -15.44 6.55
C ASN A 50 18.07 -14.23 7.23
N ALA A 51 18.60 -13.85 8.39
CA ALA A 51 18.14 -12.69 9.16
C ALA A 51 18.26 -11.35 8.41
N PHE A 52 19.17 -11.24 7.42
CA PHE A 52 19.29 -10.04 6.59
C PHE A 52 18.10 -9.83 5.66
N ALA A 53 17.28 -10.87 5.42
CA ALA A 53 16.04 -10.73 4.66
C ALA A 53 15.11 -9.68 5.29
N ARG A 54 15.11 -9.52 6.62
CA ARG A 54 14.32 -8.49 7.31
C ARG A 54 14.66 -7.07 6.86
N LEU A 55 15.93 -6.80 6.54
CA LEU A 55 16.36 -5.47 6.12
C LEU A 55 15.69 -5.05 4.80
N TYR A 56 15.46 -6.00 3.88
CA TYR A 56 14.70 -5.76 2.66
C TYR A 56 13.28 -5.27 2.96
N PHE A 57 12.58 -5.91 3.90
CA PHE A 57 11.21 -5.52 4.27
C PHE A 57 11.15 -4.13 4.90
N PHE A 58 12.10 -3.80 5.78
CA PHE A 58 12.18 -2.45 6.36
C PHE A 58 12.51 -1.38 5.31
N ALA A 59 13.46 -1.66 4.41
CA ALA A 59 13.80 -0.74 3.33
C ALA A 59 12.62 -0.53 2.37
N PHE A 60 11.92 -1.61 2.00
CA PHE A 60 10.72 -1.55 1.15
C PHE A 60 9.62 -0.72 1.81
N TYR A 61 9.40 -0.89 3.12
CA TYR A 61 8.43 -0.10 3.86
C TYR A 61 8.75 1.40 3.83
N ILE A 62 9.99 1.78 4.10
CA ILE A 62 10.40 3.18 4.10
C ILE A 62 10.25 3.78 2.70
N ILE A 63 10.76 3.09 1.67
CA ILE A 63 10.78 3.64 0.31
C ILE A 63 9.38 3.65 -0.30
N VAL A 64 8.68 2.52 -0.30
CA VAL A 64 7.43 2.38 -1.05
C VAL A 64 6.25 2.87 -0.24
N VAL A 65 6.10 2.41 1.00
CA VAL A 65 4.93 2.76 1.83
C VAL A 65 5.04 4.20 2.33
N MET A 66 6.19 4.58 2.92
CA MET A 66 6.31 5.90 3.53
C MET A 66 6.61 7.02 2.55
N ILE A 67 7.34 6.77 1.47
CA ILE A 67 7.67 7.83 0.51
C ILE A 67 6.73 7.79 -0.68
N VAL A 68 6.67 6.68 -1.43
CA VAL A 68 5.93 6.64 -2.70
C VAL A 68 4.42 6.80 -2.49
N VAL A 69 3.80 6.05 -1.58
CA VAL A 69 2.35 6.17 -1.34
C VAL A 69 2.00 7.57 -0.83
N ASN A 70 2.79 8.12 0.10
CA ASN A 70 2.56 9.48 0.60
C ASN A 70 2.74 10.56 -0.47
N LEU A 71 3.69 10.36 -1.40
CA LEU A 71 3.86 11.25 -2.56
C LEU A 71 2.64 11.21 -3.47
N ILE A 72 2.10 10.02 -3.75
CA ILE A 72 0.88 9.85 -4.56
C ILE A 72 -0.31 10.53 -3.86
N VAL A 73 -0.49 10.29 -2.55
CA VAL A 73 -1.54 10.94 -1.76
C VAL A 73 -1.42 12.46 -1.83
N SER A 74 -0.21 13.00 -1.67
CA SER A 74 0.05 14.44 -1.80
C SER A 74 -0.34 14.98 -3.18
N PHE A 75 0.04 14.28 -4.24
CA PHE A 75 -0.32 14.66 -5.61
C PHE A 75 -1.84 14.67 -5.83
N VAL A 76 -2.52 13.60 -5.40
CA VAL A 76 -3.98 13.45 -5.53
C VAL A 76 -4.71 14.53 -4.73
N LEU A 77 -4.31 14.77 -3.47
CA LEU A 77 -4.85 15.85 -2.65
C LEU A 77 -4.62 17.22 -3.29
N GLY A 78 -3.45 17.46 -3.89
CA GLY A 78 -3.16 18.67 -4.64
C GLY A 78 -4.12 18.88 -5.82
N ALA A 79 -4.39 17.84 -6.59
CA ALA A 79 -5.34 17.89 -7.71
C ALA A 79 -6.77 18.24 -7.24
N PHE A 80 -7.26 17.60 -6.18
CA PHE A 80 -8.56 17.89 -5.60
C PHE A 80 -8.63 19.30 -4.99
N LYS A 81 -7.58 19.75 -4.31
CA LYS A 81 -7.51 21.10 -3.73
C LYS A 81 -7.62 22.16 -4.83
N ASN A 82 -6.93 21.97 -5.96
CA ASN A 82 -7.00 22.89 -7.10
C ASN A 82 -8.40 22.99 -7.70
N GLN A 83 -9.14 21.87 -7.78
CA GLN A 83 -10.54 21.88 -8.23
C GLN A 83 -11.46 22.61 -7.25
N ASN A 84 -11.35 22.31 -5.95
CA ASN A 84 -12.17 22.96 -4.92
C ASN A 84 -11.91 24.47 -4.83
N ILE A 85 -10.66 24.90 -4.96
CA ILE A 85 -10.29 26.33 -5.01
C ILE A 85 -10.95 27.02 -6.21
N LYS A 86 -10.93 26.40 -7.40
CA LYS A 86 -11.60 26.94 -8.59
C LYS A 86 -13.11 27.10 -8.38
N VAL A 87 -13.76 26.10 -7.78
CA VAL A 87 -15.20 26.15 -7.47
C VAL A 87 -15.51 27.28 -6.49
N ARG A 88 -14.69 27.46 -5.44
CA ARG A 88 -14.87 28.55 -4.47
C ARG A 88 -14.74 29.93 -5.10
N HIS A 89 -13.71 30.14 -5.92
CA HIS A 89 -13.53 31.41 -6.61
C HIS A 89 -14.60 31.71 -7.66
N TYR A 90 -15.19 30.68 -8.27
CA TYR A 90 -16.37 30.86 -9.11
C TYR A 90 -17.57 31.30 -8.27
N ASN A 91 -17.83 30.61 -7.15
CA ASN A 91 -18.98 30.88 -6.30
C ASN A 91 -18.96 32.29 -5.71
N GLU A 92 -17.79 32.77 -5.28
CA GLU A 92 -17.58 34.15 -4.80
C GLU A 92 -17.94 35.18 -5.88
N ARG A 93 -17.46 35.01 -7.12
CA ARG A 93 -17.77 35.92 -8.23
C ARG A 93 -19.25 35.90 -8.62
N SER A 94 -19.90 34.74 -8.52
CA SER A 94 -21.34 34.64 -8.77
C SER A 94 -22.18 35.24 -7.64
N GLY A 95 -21.69 35.25 -6.40
CA GLY A 95 -22.32 35.96 -5.29
C GLY A 95 -22.29 37.47 -5.51
N THR A 96 -21.11 38.04 -5.80
CA THR A 96 -20.94 39.50 -5.98
C THR A 96 -21.72 40.05 -7.18
N ARG A 97 -21.96 39.26 -8.23
CA ARG A 97 -22.78 39.68 -9.39
C ARG A 97 -24.29 39.64 -9.13
N ARG A 98 -24.76 38.93 -8.11
CA ARG A 98 -26.19 38.82 -7.78
C ARG A 98 -26.66 39.93 -6.83
N GLU A 99 -25.73 40.63 -6.19
CA GLU A 99 -26.01 41.69 -5.22
C GLU A 99 -25.86 43.12 -5.79
N GLY A 100 -25.51 43.25 -7.08
CA GLY A 100 -25.32 44.54 -7.77
C GLY A 100 -26.40 44.86 -8.80
#